data_AF-A0A1G1A712-F1
#
_entry.id   AF-A0A1G1A712-F1
#
_cell.length_a   1.000
_cell.length_b   1.000
_cell.length_c   1.000
_cell.angle_alpha   90.00
_cell.angle_beta   90.00
_cell.angle_gamma   90.00
#
_symmetry.space_group_name_H-M   'P 1'
#
loop_
_entity.id
_entity.type
_entity.pdbx_description
1 polymer ?
#
loop_
_entity_poly.entity_id
_entity_poly.type
_entity_poly.pdbx_seq_one_letter_code
_entity_poly.pdbx_strand_id
1 'polypeptide(L)'
;MKEENDTGTAKTSRRKGCLITFLVAVLLIVYAVWGIGEPGRRARRVHEAIRPGMNYSKVEDLLTGRHFCFFQVNTNGQWETIPRDNFNGYLAAVPGNNPASLRLQLHFMGTAPRRVSFVVDLDNNGNVTNLSNPHGWD
;
A
#
# COMPACT_ATOMS: atom_id res chain seq x y z
N MET A 1 7.10 -67.61 -35.92
CA MET A 1 6.04 -67.17 -34.96
C MET A 1 6.73 -66.99 -33.62
N LYS A 2 6.89 -65.82 -33.02
CA LYS A 2 6.05 -64.62 -32.98
C LYS A 2 6.98 -63.44 -32.64
N GLU A 3 6.95 -62.38 -33.43
CA GLU A 3 7.42 -61.05 -33.00
C GLU A 3 6.34 -60.45 -32.10
N GLU A 4 6.70 -59.95 -30.93
CA GLU A 4 5.82 -59.13 -30.09
C GLU A 4 6.51 -57.78 -29.86
N ASN A 5 5.96 -56.76 -30.53
CA ASN A 5 6.39 -55.38 -30.52
C ASN A 5 5.88 -54.66 -29.27
N ASP A 6 6.77 -54.42 -28.31
CA ASP A 6 6.51 -53.50 -27.19
C ASP A 6 6.95 -52.08 -27.53
N THR A 7 6.07 -51.31 -28.18
CA THR A 7 6.27 -49.86 -28.36
C THR A 7 4.98 -49.10 -28.08
N GLY A 8 4.65 -48.88 -26.80
CA GLY A 8 3.32 -48.36 -26.47
C GLY A 8 3.14 -47.50 -25.23
N THR A 9 4.16 -46.99 -24.52
CA THR A 9 3.88 -46.21 -23.27
C THR A 9 4.81 -45.05 -22.94
N ALA A 10 5.73 -44.63 -23.81
CA ALA A 10 6.69 -43.56 -23.46
C ALA A 10 6.24 -42.11 -23.79
N LYS A 11 5.18 -41.91 -24.57
CA LYS A 11 4.89 -40.59 -25.18
C LYS A 11 3.93 -39.69 -24.37
N THR A 12 3.17 -40.26 -23.43
CA THR A 12 2.14 -39.55 -22.64
C THR A 12 2.69 -38.87 -21.39
N SER A 13 3.83 -39.32 -20.85
CA SER A 13 4.47 -38.75 -19.65
C SER A 13 5.11 -37.38 -19.90
N ARG A 14 5.84 -37.24 -21.02
CA ARG A 14 6.54 -35.98 -21.38
C ARG A 14 5.60 -34.78 -21.61
N ARG A 15 4.40 -35.03 -22.15
CA ARG A 15 3.41 -33.97 -22.41
C ARG A 15 2.82 -33.38 -21.12
N LYS A 16 2.68 -34.19 -20.07
CA LYS A 16 2.19 -33.75 -18.76
C LYS A 16 3.19 -32.84 -18.04
N GLY A 17 4.49 -33.16 -18.14
CA GLY A 17 5.54 -32.30 -17.58
C GLY A 17 5.59 -30.91 -18.21
N CYS A 18 5.46 -30.82 -19.54
CA CYS A 18 5.43 -29.54 -20.25
C CYS A 18 4.21 -28.68 -19.88
N LEU A 19 3.03 -29.30 -19.74
CA LEU A 19 1.80 -28.62 -19.35
C LEU A 19 1.89 -28.04 -17.93
N ILE A 20 2.45 -28.81 -16.98
CA ILE A 20 2.63 -28.37 -15.59
C ILE A 20 3.59 -27.18 -15.53
N THR A 21 4.72 -27.23 -16.24
CA THR A 21 5.67 -26.11 -16.28
C THR A 21 5.03 -24.85 -16.87
N PHE A 22 4.21 -24.98 -17.92
CA PHE A 22 3.45 -23.85 -18.46
C PHE A 22 2.47 -23.26 -17.45
N LEU A 23 1.72 -24.11 -16.73
CA LEU A 23 0.79 -23.65 -15.70
C LEU A 23 1.50 -22.92 -14.56
N VAL A 24 2.64 -23.45 -14.10
CA VAL A 24 3.46 -22.79 -13.07
C VAL A 24 4.01 -21.46 -13.58
N ALA A 25 4.50 -21.40 -14.81
CA ALA A 25 5.00 -20.14 -15.40
C ALA A 25 3.88 -19.09 -15.52
N VAL A 26 2.68 -19.48 -15.95
CA VAL A 26 1.51 -18.59 -16.00
C VAL A 26 1.13 -18.12 -14.60
N LEU A 27 1.09 -19.02 -13.61
CA LEU A 27 0.82 -18.65 -12.21
C LEU A 27 1.85 -17.66 -11.65
N LEU A 28 3.14 -17.85 -11.96
CA LEU A 28 4.19 -16.93 -11.55
C LEU A 28 4.04 -15.55 -12.23
N ILE A 29 3.68 -15.51 -13.51
CA ILE A 29 3.41 -14.26 -14.23
C ILE A 29 2.19 -13.55 -13.64
N VAL A 30 1.09 -14.27 -13.39
CA VAL A 30 -0.11 -13.71 -12.76
C VAL A 30 0.22 -13.18 -11.37
N TYR A 31 1.01 -13.92 -10.57
CA TYR A 31 1.45 -13.48 -9.26
C TYR A 31 2.34 -12.22 -9.34
N ALA A 32 3.28 -12.17 -10.29
CA ALA A 32 4.14 -11.02 -10.51
C ALA A 32 3.32 -9.77 -10.92
N VAL A 33 2.37 -9.92 -11.85
CA VAL A 33 1.45 -8.85 -12.27
C VAL A 33 0.59 -8.38 -11.11
N TRP A 34 0.11 -9.31 -10.27
CA TRP A 34 -0.66 -9.00 -9.07
C TRP A 34 0.18 -8.20 -8.06
N GLY A 35 1.46 -8.54 -7.90
CA GLY A 35 2.39 -7.84 -7.01
C GLY A 35 2.66 -6.39 -7.45
N ILE A 36 2.69 -6.10 -8.76
CA ILE A 36 2.95 -4.76 -9.30
C ILE A 36 1.80 -3.78 -8.96
N GLY A 37 0.55 -4.25 -8.92
CA GLY A 37 -0.63 -3.43 -8.61
C GLY A 37 -0.95 -3.28 -7.11
N GLU A 38 -0.23 -4.00 -6.24
CA GLU A 38 -0.54 -4.08 -4.82
C GLU A 38 -0.45 -2.74 -4.06
N PRO A 39 0.55 -1.87 -4.30
CA PRO A 39 0.62 -0.57 -3.62
C PRO A 39 -0.57 0.33 -3.95
N GLY A 40 -0.97 0.39 -5.23
CA GLY A 40 -2.12 1.20 -5.67
C GLY A 40 -3.45 0.67 -5.14
N ARG A 41 -3.66 -0.65 -5.13
CA ARG A 41 -4.87 -1.25 -4.54
C ARG A 41 -4.94 -1.05 -3.03
N ARG A 42 -3.82 -1.07 -2.31
CA ARG A 42 -3.78 -0.75 -0.88
C ARG A 42 -4.08 0.71 -0.62
N ALA A 43 -3.39 1.62 -1.31
CA ALA A 43 -3.64 3.05 -1.19
C ALA A 43 -5.11 3.38 -1.46
N ARG A 44 -5.69 2.78 -2.51
CA ARG A 44 -7.11 2.95 -2.84
C ARG A 44 -8.03 2.40 -1.74
N ARG A 45 -7.78 1.21 -1.20
CA ARG A 45 -8.57 0.64 -0.09
C ARG A 45 -8.53 1.53 1.15
N VAL A 46 -7.35 2.02 1.52
CA VAL A 46 -7.20 2.92 2.68
C VAL A 46 -7.90 4.25 2.41
N HIS A 47 -7.70 4.85 1.24
CA HIS A 47 -8.39 6.07 0.83
C HIS A 47 -9.92 5.91 0.81
N GLU A 48 -10.43 4.78 0.31
CA GLU A 48 -11.86 4.44 0.31
C GLU A 48 -12.40 4.09 1.70
N ALA A 49 -11.57 3.84 2.69
CA ALA A 49 -11.98 3.60 4.07
C ALA A 49 -11.95 4.88 4.93
N ILE A 50 -11.01 5.79 4.66
CA ILE A 50 -10.92 7.09 5.34
C ILE A 50 -12.14 7.95 4.99
N ARG A 51 -12.71 8.60 6.01
CA ARG A 51 -13.85 9.52 5.88
C ARG A 51 -13.55 10.81 6.63
N PRO A 52 -14.06 11.96 6.16
CA PRO A 52 -14.07 13.18 6.96
C PRO A 52 -14.74 12.93 8.32
N GLY A 53 -14.17 13.50 9.39
CA GLY A 53 -14.58 13.30 10.78
C GLY A 53 -14.01 12.04 11.44
N MET A 54 -13.26 11.20 10.73
CA MET A 54 -12.59 10.04 11.32
C MET A 54 -11.39 10.48 12.17
N ASN A 55 -11.24 9.93 13.36
CA ASN A 55 -10.07 10.20 14.20
C ASN A 55 -8.81 9.50 13.66
N TYR A 56 -7.65 10.14 13.82
CA TYR A 56 -6.35 9.60 13.44
C TYR A 56 -6.10 8.17 13.93
N SER A 57 -6.47 7.83 15.17
CA SER A 57 -6.29 6.47 15.69
C SER A 57 -6.98 5.41 14.82
N LYS A 58 -8.17 5.71 14.29
CA LYS A 58 -8.86 4.81 13.35
C LYS A 58 -8.20 4.78 11.98
N VAL A 59 -7.61 5.90 11.54
CA VAL A 59 -6.82 5.94 10.30
C VAL A 59 -5.58 5.06 10.44
N GLU A 60 -4.91 5.10 11.60
CA GLU A 60 -3.76 4.27 11.93
C GLU A 60 -4.11 2.78 11.94
N ASP A 61 -5.26 2.40 12.50
CA ASP A 61 -5.77 1.02 12.47
C ASP A 61 -5.95 0.47 11.04
N LEU A 62 -6.29 1.34 10.07
CA LEU A 62 -6.43 0.97 8.66
C LEU A 62 -5.07 0.76 7.95
N LEU A 63 -3.99 1.32 8.50
CA LEU A 63 -2.65 1.25 7.92
C LEU A 63 -1.97 -0.07 8.29
N THR A 64 -2.28 -1.12 7.52
CA THR A 64 -1.66 -2.44 7.68
C THR A 64 -0.52 -2.68 6.68
N GLY A 65 0.56 -3.35 7.13
CA GLY A 65 1.70 -3.75 6.28
C GLY A 65 2.78 -2.67 6.10
N ARG A 66 3.59 -2.78 5.03
CA ARG A 66 4.71 -1.85 4.76
C ARG A 66 4.20 -0.52 4.19
N HIS A 67 4.30 0.54 4.98
CA HIS A 67 4.00 1.90 4.61
C HIS A 67 4.96 2.85 5.32
N PHE A 68 5.14 4.05 4.79
CA PHE A 68 5.76 5.17 5.49
C PHE A 68 4.71 6.25 5.70
N CYS A 69 4.72 6.87 6.88
CA CYS A 69 3.88 8.01 7.19
C CYS A 69 4.77 9.15 7.63
N PHE A 70 4.66 10.29 6.96
CA PHE A 70 5.28 11.54 7.41
C PHE A 70 4.20 12.40 8.03
N PHE A 71 4.43 12.80 9.28
CA PHE A 71 3.57 13.74 9.98
C PHE A 71 4.08 15.13 9.69
N GLN A 72 3.19 16.02 9.29
CA GLN A 72 3.52 17.39 8.99
C GLN A 72 2.61 18.33 9.77
N VAL A 73 3.20 19.37 10.33
CA VAL A 73 2.48 20.43 11.03
C VAL A 73 2.67 21.74 10.28
N ASN A 74 1.60 22.51 10.11
CA ASN A 74 1.70 23.87 9.61
C ASN A 74 1.78 24.85 10.80
N THR A 75 2.94 25.48 10.95
CA THR A 75 3.16 26.55 11.93
C THR A 75 3.46 27.84 11.17
N ASN A 76 2.59 28.83 11.31
CA ASN A 76 2.74 30.15 10.66
C ASN A 76 2.95 30.08 9.13
N GLY A 77 2.26 29.17 8.45
CA GLY A 77 2.35 28.99 7.00
C GLY A 77 3.51 28.11 6.52
N GLN A 78 4.38 27.65 7.42
CA GLN A 78 5.49 26.73 7.10
C GLN A 78 5.15 25.31 7.51
N TRP A 79 5.44 24.34 6.64
CA TRP A 79 5.25 22.92 6.91
C TRP A 79 6.53 22.29 7.45
N GLU A 80 6.46 21.70 8.64
CA GLU A 80 7.56 20.97 9.26
C GLU A 80 7.20 19.50 9.39
N THR A 81 8.12 18.59 9.04
CA THR A 81 7.94 17.15 9.24
C THR A 81 8.37 16.76 10.65
N ILE A 82 7.47 16.14 11.40
CA ILE A 82 7.72 15.73 12.78
C ILE A 82 7.83 14.20 12.90
N PRO A 83 8.65 13.69 13.84
CA PRO A 83 8.69 12.26 14.13
C PRO A 83 7.32 11.73 14.59
N ARG A 84 6.95 10.52 14.16
CA ARG A 84 5.68 9.85 14.51
C ARG A 84 5.46 9.80 16.02
N ASP A 85 6.50 9.45 16.77
CA ASP A 85 6.43 9.27 18.23
C ASP A 85 6.09 10.57 18.97
N ASN A 86 6.35 11.71 18.33
CA ASN A 86 6.05 13.03 18.88
C ASN A 86 4.67 13.55 18.47
N PHE A 87 3.93 12.88 17.59
CA PHE A 87 2.64 13.38 17.07
C PHE A 87 1.60 13.59 18.17
N ASN A 88 1.44 12.61 19.07
CA ASN A 88 0.54 12.73 20.22
C ASN A 88 1.00 13.82 21.20
N GLY A 89 2.32 14.04 21.30
CA GLY A 89 2.91 15.14 22.06
C GLY A 89 2.60 16.49 21.42
N TYR A 90 2.69 16.62 20.10
CA TYR A 90 2.37 17.86 19.37
C TYR A 90 0.88 18.20 19.41
N LEU A 91 -0.04 17.23 19.34
CA LEU A 91 -1.47 17.50 19.56
C LEU A 91 -1.75 18.14 20.93
N ALA A 92 -0.98 17.77 21.96
CA ALA A 92 -1.14 18.27 23.32
C ALA A 92 -0.28 19.50 23.66
N ALA A 93 0.86 19.68 22.99
CA ALA A 93 1.92 20.61 23.36
C ALA A 93 1.99 21.88 22.52
N VAL A 94 0.89 22.30 21.88
CA VAL A 94 0.84 23.64 21.26
C VAL A 94 -0.01 24.62 22.09
N PRO A 95 0.44 25.02 23.30
CA PRO A 95 -0.11 26.19 23.95
C PRO A 95 0.42 27.44 23.23
N GLY A 96 -0.45 28.10 22.46
CA GLY A 96 -0.20 29.45 21.93
C GLY A 96 -0.01 29.57 20.41
N ASN A 97 0.22 28.48 19.68
CA ASN A 97 0.37 28.48 18.22
C ASN A 97 -0.51 27.39 17.57
N ASN A 98 -1.82 27.42 17.81
CA ASN A 98 -2.82 26.52 17.20
C ASN A 98 -2.32 26.06 15.81
N PRO A 99 -1.91 24.79 15.59
CA PRO A 99 -1.45 24.40 14.28
C PRO A 99 -2.60 24.71 13.34
N ALA A 100 -2.36 25.57 12.34
CA ALA A 100 -3.44 26.01 11.47
C ALA A 100 -4.02 24.82 10.69
N SER A 101 -3.19 23.79 10.50
CA SER A 101 -3.55 22.51 9.89
C SER A 101 -2.53 21.44 10.27
N LEU A 102 -3.00 20.21 10.46
CA LEU A 102 -2.17 19.01 10.58
C LEU A 102 -2.29 18.18 9.31
N ARG A 103 -1.26 17.41 9.00
CA ARG A 103 -1.21 16.61 7.77
C ARG A 103 -0.47 15.30 7.96
N LEU A 104 -0.97 14.24 7.33
CA LEU A 104 -0.28 12.97 7.15
C LEU A 104 -0.05 12.72 5.68
N GLN A 105 1.21 12.50 5.32
CA GLN A 105 1.57 12.02 4.00
C GLN A 105 1.82 10.51 4.07
N LEU A 106 0.92 9.74 3.48
CA LEU A 106 0.96 8.28 3.50
C LEU A 106 1.59 7.75 2.24
N HIS A 107 2.65 6.96 2.35
CA HIS A 107 3.36 6.35 1.24
C HIS A 107 3.27 4.82 1.30
N PHE A 108 2.72 4.24 0.23
CA PHE A 108 2.56 2.81 0.05
C PHE A 108 3.70 2.29 -0.83
N MET A 109 4.51 1.37 -0.27
CA MET A 109 5.72 0.85 -0.91
C MET A 109 5.44 -0.48 -1.63
N GLY A 110 5.88 -0.59 -2.88
CA GLY A 110 5.90 -1.84 -3.66
C GLY A 110 7.30 -2.39 -3.89
N THR A 111 7.37 -3.56 -4.52
CA THR A 111 8.62 -4.24 -4.94
C THR A 111 9.23 -3.69 -6.24
N ALA A 112 8.63 -2.65 -6.82
CA ALA A 112 9.10 -1.89 -7.99
C ALA A 112 8.78 -0.39 -7.74
N PRO A 113 9.39 0.59 -8.43
CA PRO A 113 9.53 1.98 -7.93
C PRO A 113 8.21 2.76 -7.75
N ARG A 114 7.07 2.18 -8.14
CA ARG A 114 5.74 2.78 -7.96
C ARG A 114 5.41 2.93 -6.48
N ARG A 115 5.62 4.15 -6.01
CA ARG A 115 5.15 4.63 -4.71
C ARG A 115 3.81 5.29 -4.96
N VAL A 116 2.79 4.91 -4.20
CA VAL A 116 1.52 5.65 -4.21
C VAL A 116 1.44 6.43 -2.92
N SER A 117 1.08 7.70 -3.00
CA SER A 117 0.83 8.50 -1.82
C SER A 117 -0.44 9.32 -1.91
N PHE A 118 -0.97 9.64 -0.75
CA PHE A 118 -1.97 10.67 -0.61
C PHE A 118 -1.80 11.37 0.74
N VAL A 119 -2.45 12.50 0.83
CA VAL A 119 -2.39 13.43 1.94
C VAL A 119 -3.72 13.39 2.69
N VAL A 120 -3.64 13.23 4.00
CA VAL A 120 -4.77 13.33 4.92
C VAL A 120 -4.56 14.60 5.73
N ASP A 121 -5.45 15.58 5.60
CA ASP A 121 -5.40 16.76 6.46
C ASP A 121 -6.25 16.50 7.72
N LEU A 122 -5.76 16.91 8.89
CA LEU A 122 -6.45 16.78 10.16
C LEU A 122 -6.71 18.14 10.81
N ASP A 123 -7.77 18.21 11.61
CA ASP A 123 -8.02 19.28 12.56
C ASP A 123 -7.16 19.14 13.83
N ASN A 124 -7.28 20.11 14.73
CA ASN A 124 -6.52 20.15 16.00
C ASN A 124 -6.97 19.08 17.01
N ASN A 125 -8.08 18.38 16.73
CA ASN A 125 -8.56 17.24 17.51
C ASN A 125 -8.09 15.91 16.91
N GLY A 126 -7.30 15.96 15.83
CA GLY A 126 -6.82 14.78 15.12
C GLY A 126 -7.88 14.12 14.24
N ASN A 127 -8.97 14.81 13.88
CA ASN A 127 -9.98 14.30 12.97
C ASN A 127 -9.69 14.70 11.53
N VAL A 128 -9.97 13.80 10.60
CA VAL A 128 -9.80 14.03 9.16
C VAL A 128 -10.73 15.15 8.70
N THR A 129 -10.17 16.19 8.09
CA THR A 129 -10.92 17.29 7.49
C THR A 129 -10.96 17.17 5.98
N ASN A 130 -9.85 16.74 5.38
CA ASN A 130 -9.71 16.61 3.94
C ASN A 130 -8.81 15.43 3.57
N LEU A 131 -8.96 14.97 2.34
CA LEU A 131 -8.21 13.84 1.79
C LEU A 131 -7.88 14.12 0.32
N SER A 132 -6.60 14.05 -0.04
CA SER A 132 -6.18 14.14 -1.44
C SER A 132 -6.38 12.81 -2.15
N ASN A 133 -6.59 12.87 -3.47
CA ASN A 133 -6.58 11.64 -4.28
C ASN A 133 -5.21 10.94 -4.23
N PRO A 134 -5.16 9.60 -4.29
CA PRO A 134 -3.93 8.85 -4.42
C PRO A 134 -3.22 9.19 -5.73
N HIS A 135 -1.95 9.58 -5.65
CA HIS A 135 -1.09 9.83 -6.79
C HIS A 135 0.14 8.92 -6.74
N GLY A 136 0.53 8.41 -7.91
CA GLY A 136 1.75 7.64 -8.09
C GLY A 136 2.96 8.56 -8.25
N TRP A 137 4.11 8.12 -7.75
CA TRP A 137 5.42 8.67 -8.06
C TRP A 137 6.15 7.66 -8.93
N ASP A 138 6.70 8.15 -10.03
CA ASP A 138 7.56 7.39 -10.95
C ASP A 138 9.04 7.59 -10.59
#